data_AF-A0AAE0S6H0-F1
#
_entry.id   AF-A0AAE0S6H0-F1
#
_cell.length_a   1.000
_cell.length_b   1.000
_cell.length_c   1.000
_cell.angle_alpha   90.00
_cell.angle_beta   90.00
_cell.angle_gamma   90.00
#
_symmetry.space_group_name_H-M   'P 1'
#
loop_
_entity.id
_entity.type
_entity.pdbx_description
1 polymer ?
#
loop_
_entity_poly.entity_id
_entity_poly.type
_entity_poly.pdbx_seq_one_letter_code
_entity_poly.pdbx_strand_id
1 'polypeptide(L)'
;MKKKPPTQEYCRLLTLELIFLWHAFPTCTLEELRPYLDVCDMQTDPKVFHLKCLLEGSIFKELGETQMAIQCLDESIARHHGLKEDYHVPAFAQFELASVYMRDPQME
;
A
#
# COMPACT_ATOMS: atom_id res chain seq x y z
N MET A 1 -11.47 6.76 -28.78
CA MET A 1 -12.15 6.99 -27.49
C MET A 1 -11.37 8.04 -26.72
N LYS A 2 -12.00 9.13 -26.24
CA LYS A 2 -11.32 10.09 -25.36
C LYS A 2 -11.16 9.43 -23.98
N LYS A 3 -9.93 9.39 -23.45
CA LYS A 3 -9.69 8.93 -22.07
C LYS A 3 -10.47 9.87 -21.13
N LYS A 4 -11.26 9.30 -20.21
CA LYS A 4 -11.90 10.09 -19.16
C LYS A 4 -10.81 10.66 -18.24
N PRO A 5 -11.01 11.87 -17.68
CA PRO A 5 -10.09 12.38 -16.66
C PRO A 5 -10.08 11.43 -15.44
N PRO A 6 -8.96 11.37 -14.70
CA PRO A 6 -8.87 10.58 -13.47
C PRO A 6 -9.84 11.11 -12.41
N THR A 7 -10.33 10.21 -11.56
CA THR A 7 -11.18 10.56 -10.42
C THR A 7 -10.35 11.17 -9.29
N GLN A 8 -10.99 11.94 -8.41
CA GLN A 8 -10.29 12.55 -7.27
C GLN A 8 -9.76 11.49 -6.29
N GLU A 9 -10.52 10.41 -6.06
CA GLU A 9 -10.07 9.25 -5.26
C GLU A 9 -8.76 8.69 -5.82
N TYR A 10 -8.65 8.48 -7.13
CA TYR A 10 -7.48 7.91 -7.76
C TYR A 10 -6.28 8.86 -7.68
N CYS A 11 -6.49 10.16 -7.91
CA CYS A 11 -5.43 11.16 -7.74
C CYS A 11 -4.88 11.21 -6.31
N ARG A 12 -5.72 11.01 -5.29
CA ARG A 12 -5.27 10.93 -3.89
C ARG A 12 -4.43 9.68 -3.64
N LEU A 13 -4.85 8.53 -4.20
CA LEU A 13 -4.09 7.28 -4.11
C LEU A 13 -2.71 7.40 -4.76
N LEU A 14 -2.62 8.00 -5.95
CA LEU A 14 -1.34 8.24 -6.63
C LEU A 14 -0.43 9.22 -5.87
N THR A 15 -1.00 10.22 -5.21
CA THR A 15 -0.23 11.10 -4.32
C THR A 15 0.36 10.29 -3.17
N LEU A 16 -0.43 9.40 -2.58
CA LEU A 16 0.01 8.55 -1.49
C LEU A 16 1.08 7.53 -1.94
N GLU A 17 0.94 6.99 -3.14
CA GLU A 17 1.98 6.16 -3.77
C GLU A 17 3.31 6.91 -3.91
N LEU A 18 3.28 8.18 -4.31
CA LEU A 18 4.51 8.98 -4.40
C LEU A 18 5.19 9.16 -3.03
N ILE A 19 4.40 9.42 -1.98
CA ILE A 19 4.88 9.53 -0.59
C ILE A 19 5.53 8.20 -0.15
N PHE A 20 4.88 7.07 -0.47
CA PHE A 20 5.43 5.73 -0.21
C PHE A 20 6.76 5.50 -0.96
N LEU A 21 6.81 5.79 -2.26
CA LEU A 21 8.00 5.58 -3.10
C LEU A 21 9.20 6.45 -2.66
N TRP A 22 8.93 7.61 -2.05
CA TRP A 22 9.96 8.46 -1.44
C TRP A 22 10.33 8.04 -0.02
N HIS A 23 9.78 6.92 0.47
CA HIS A 23 10.03 6.39 1.80
C HIS A 23 9.72 7.40 2.91
N ALA A 24 8.64 8.18 2.74
CA ALA A 24 8.30 9.26 3.66
C ALA A 24 7.42 8.79 4.84
N PHE A 25 6.73 7.64 4.76
CA PHE A 25 5.89 7.17 5.87
C PHE A 25 6.61 7.02 7.23
N PRO A 26 7.85 6.50 7.31
CA PRO A 26 8.58 6.41 8.58
C PRO A 26 8.89 7.78 9.21
N THR A 27 8.76 8.87 8.44
CA THR A 27 8.97 10.24 8.93
C THR A 27 7.71 10.90 9.46
N CYS A 28 6.55 10.28 9.23
CA CYS A 28 5.25 10.75 9.71
C CYS A 28 4.98 10.27 11.14
N THR A 29 4.23 11.06 11.88
CA THR A 29 3.63 10.67 13.16
C THR A 29 2.46 9.71 12.95
N LEU A 30 2.07 8.97 13.99
CA LEU A 30 0.91 8.07 13.94
C LEU A 30 -0.39 8.82 13.58
N GLU A 31 -0.54 10.06 14.05
CA GLU A 31 -1.70 10.91 13.76
C GLU A 31 -1.74 11.36 12.29
N GLU A 32 -0.58 11.56 11.66
CA GLU A 32 -0.48 11.91 10.23
C GLU A 32 -0.72 10.69 9.32
N LEU A 33 -0.36 9.48 9.79
CA LEU A 33 -0.53 8.25 9.02
C LEU A 33 -1.99 7.77 8.96
N ARG A 34 -2.77 7.94 10.04
CA ARG A 34 -4.17 7.45 10.10
C ARG A 34 -5.05 7.97 8.96
N PRO A 35 -5.06 9.28 8.61
CA PRO A 35 -5.84 9.79 7.49
C PRO A 35 -5.46 9.20 6.12
N TYR A 36 -4.26 8.61 5.98
CA TYR A 36 -3.88 7.95 4.73
C TYR A 36 -4.62 6.62 4.53
N LEU A 37 -5.05 5.96 5.61
CA LEU A 37 -5.94 4.80 5.51
C LEU A 37 -7.31 5.20 4.96
N ASP A 38 -7.84 6.36 5.36
CA ASP A 38 -9.10 6.88 4.80
C ASP A 38 -8.99 7.10 3.27
N VAL A 39 -7.82 7.55 2.79
CA VAL A 39 -7.56 7.69 1.35
C VAL A 39 -7.62 6.34 0.63
N CYS A 40 -7.08 5.28 1.25
CA CYS A 40 -7.17 3.92 0.72
C CYS A 40 -8.61 3.39 0.74
N ASP A 41 -9.38 3.67 1.80
CA ASP A 41 -10.77 3.24 1.95
C ASP A 41 -11.73 3.91 0.96
N MET A 42 -11.41 5.13 0.51
CA MET A 42 -12.19 5.82 -0.52
C MET A 42 -12.11 5.14 -1.90
N GLN A 43 -11.14 4.25 -2.14
CA GLN A 43 -10.96 3.66 -3.47
C GLN A 43 -12.03 2.61 -3.78
N THR A 44 -12.80 2.86 -4.83
CA THR A 44 -13.90 1.97 -5.25
C THR A 44 -13.61 1.17 -6.52
N ASP A 45 -12.60 1.54 -7.32
CA ASP A 45 -12.25 0.82 -8.56
C ASP A 45 -11.37 -0.41 -8.24
N PRO A 46 -11.85 -1.65 -8.50
CA PRO A 46 -11.07 -2.86 -8.23
C PRO A 46 -9.74 -2.92 -8.98
N LYS A 47 -9.60 -2.17 -10.07
CA LYS A 47 -8.36 -2.11 -10.86
C LYS A 47 -7.18 -1.50 -10.11
N VAL A 48 -7.41 -0.80 -9.00
CA VAL A 48 -6.33 -0.18 -8.20
C VAL A 48 -6.17 -0.84 -6.84
N PHE A 49 -6.90 -1.92 -6.57
CA PHE A 49 -6.90 -2.53 -5.24
C PHE A 49 -5.56 -3.18 -4.87
N HIS A 50 -4.77 -3.64 -5.84
CA HIS A 50 -3.41 -4.10 -5.58
C HIS A 50 -2.54 -2.98 -5.00
N LEU A 51 -2.59 -1.78 -5.61
CA LEU A 51 -1.88 -0.60 -5.12
C LEU A 51 -2.45 -0.12 -3.78
N LYS A 52 -3.78 -0.08 -3.63
CA LYS A 52 -4.45 0.23 -2.36
C LYS A 52 -3.89 -0.64 -1.23
N CYS A 53 -3.89 -1.96 -1.40
CA CYS A 53 -3.45 -2.90 -0.38
C CYS A 53 -1.95 -2.77 -0.06
N LEU A 54 -1.10 -2.44 -1.05
CA LEU A 54 0.31 -2.12 -0.80
C LEU A 54 0.45 -0.94 0.17
N LEU A 55 -0.28 0.14 -0.09
CA LEU A 55 -0.20 1.37 0.71
C LEU A 55 -0.78 1.15 2.11
N GLU A 56 -1.93 0.49 2.23
CA GLU A 56 -2.49 0.10 3.53
C GLU A 56 -1.53 -0.75 4.34
N GLY A 57 -0.95 -1.79 3.74
CA GLY A 57 -0.02 -2.67 4.41
C GLY A 57 1.23 -1.94 4.90
N SER A 58 1.75 -1.04 4.07
CA SER A 58 2.90 -0.19 4.42
C SER A 58 2.57 0.79 5.55
N ILE A 59 1.37 1.37 5.56
CA ILE A 59 0.92 2.27 6.64
C ILE A 59 0.70 1.49 7.94
N PHE A 60 0.02 0.34 7.89
CA PHE A 60 -0.18 -0.52 9.06
C PHE A 60 1.15 -0.97 9.67
N LYS A 61 2.16 -1.25 8.83
CA LYS A 61 3.52 -1.54 9.31
C LYS A 61 4.10 -0.38 10.13
N GLU A 62 4.03 0.85 9.64
CA GLU A 62 4.53 2.03 10.38
C GLU A 62 3.68 2.35 11.62
N LEU A 63 2.39 1.99 11.63
CA LEU A 63 1.53 2.07 12.81
C LEU A 63 1.80 0.96 13.85
N GLY A 64 2.65 -0.02 13.54
CA GLY A 64 2.92 -1.18 14.41
C GLY A 64 1.81 -2.24 14.41
N GLU A 65 0.87 -2.17 13.48
CA GLU A 65 -0.25 -3.12 13.33
C GLU A 65 0.17 -4.30 12.44
N THR A 66 1.12 -5.09 12.94
CA THR A 66 1.84 -6.13 12.18
C THR A 66 0.93 -7.11 11.44
N GLN A 67 -0.10 -7.66 12.08
CA GLN A 67 -0.99 -8.63 11.43
C GLN A 67 -1.77 -8.01 10.27
N MET A 68 -2.22 -6.76 10.42
CA MET A 68 -2.93 -6.06 9.35
C MET A 68 -1.98 -5.71 8.20
N ALA A 69 -0.74 -5.32 8.52
CA ALA A 69 0.30 -5.10 7.53
C ALA A 69 0.51 -6.35 6.65
N ILE A 70 0.71 -7.51 7.27
CA ILE A 70 0.90 -8.79 6.56
C ILE A 70 -0.30 -9.08 5.65
N GLN A 71 -1.52 -9.04 6.20
CA GLN A 71 -2.73 -9.33 5.45
C GLN A 71 -2.89 -8.45 4.20
N CYS A 72 -2.70 -7.13 4.35
CA CYS A 72 -2.78 -6.20 3.24
C CYS A 72 -1.66 -6.42 2.20
N LEU A 73 -0.44 -6.71 2.62
CA LEU A 73 0.68 -6.94 1.71
C LEU A 73 0.52 -8.24 0.91
N ASP A 74 0.07 -9.32 1.55
CA ASP A 74 -0.26 -10.58 0.86
C ASP A 74 -1.40 -10.38 -0.14
N GLU A 75 -2.44 -9.66 0.26
CA GLU A 75 -3.57 -9.34 -0.61
C GLU A 75 -3.14 -8.47 -1.80
N SER A 76 -2.20 -7.54 -1.60
CA SER A 76 -1.62 -6.74 -2.69
C SER A 76 -0.95 -7.62 -3.75
N ILE A 77 -0.14 -8.58 -3.32
CA ILE A 77 0.56 -9.54 -4.20
C ILE A 77 -0.48 -10.41 -4.92
N ALA A 78 -1.46 -10.93 -4.20
CA ALA A 78 -2.50 -11.78 -4.76
C ALA A 78 -3.35 -11.05 -5.81
N ARG A 79 -3.72 -9.78 -5.54
CA ARG A 79 -4.50 -8.94 -6.47
C ARG A 79 -3.72 -8.53 -7.71
N HIS A 80 -2.40 -8.37 -7.60
CA HIS A 80 -1.56 -8.09 -8.76
C HIS A 80 -1.44 -9.30 -9.70
N HIS A 81 -1.61 -10.52 -9.19
CA HIS A 81 -1.43 -11.74 -9.97
C HIS A 81 -2.26 -11.73 -11.28
N GLY A 82 -1.57 -11.76 -12.42
CA GLY A 82 -2.17 -11.74 -13.76
C GLY A 82 -2.33 -10.35 -14.39
N LEU A 83 -2.02 -9.27 -13.65
CA LEU A 83 -1.89 -7.93 -14.21
C LEU A 83 -0.61 -7.81 -15.03
N LYS A 84 -0.65 -7.00 -16.09
CA LYS A 84 0.49 -6.77 -17.00
C LYS A 84 1.15 -5.39 -16.84
N GLU A 85 0.70 -4.64 -15.85
CA GLU A 85 1.15 -3.29 -15.50
C GLU A 85 1.49 -3.27 -14.00
N ASP A 86 2.03 -2.17 -13.50
CA ASP A 86 2.33 -1.97 -12.06
C ASP A 86 3.21 -3.05 -11.40
N TYR A 87 4.15 -3.63 -12.13
CA TYR A 87 5.04 -4.69 -11.60
C TYR A 87 5.89 -4.25 -10.39
N HIS A 88 6.01 -2.94 -10.16
CA HIS A 88 6.65 -2.42 -8.96
C HIS A 88 5.83 -2.73 -7.70
N VAL A 89 4.49 -2.78 -7.80
CA VAL A 89 3.59 -3.01 -6.65
C VAL A 89 3.90 -4.33 -5.94
N PRO A 90 3.88 -5.52 -6.59
CA PRO A 90 4.18 -6.78 -5.90
C PRO A 90 5.64 -6.83 -5.42
N ALA A 91 6.58 -6.21 -6.13
CA ALA A 91 7.98 -6.17 -5.72
C ALA A 91 8.15 -5.38 -4.41
N PHE A 92 7.50 -4.22 -4.29
CA PHE A 92 7.48 -3.43 -3.06
C PHE A 92 6.68 -4.12 -1.96
N ALA A 93 5.56 -4.78 -2.28
CA ALA A 93 4.79 -5.53 -1.28
C ALA A 93 5.62 -6.66 -0.67
N GLN A 94 6.36 -7.41 -1.48
CA GLN A 94 7.29 -8.45 -1.01
C GLN A 94 8.42 -7.88 -0.15
N PHE A 95 8.99 -6.74 -0.55
CA PHE A 95 10.02 -6.06 0.23
C PHE A 95 9.49 -5.65 1.60
N GLU A 96 8.33 -4.99 1.64
CA GLU A 96 7.68 -4.55 2.87
C GLU A 96 7.36 -5.74 3.78
N LEU A 97 6.82 -6.82 3.22
CA LEU A 97 6.49 -8.04 3.94
C LEU A 97 7.74 -8.72 4.53
N ALA A 98 8.82 -8.80 3.75
CA ALA A 98 10.10 -9.30 4.25
C ALA A 98 10.62 -8.43 5.40
N SER A 99 10.49 -7.09 5.31
CA SER A 99 10.91 -6.17 6.36
C SER A 99 10.10 -6.35 7.66
N VAL A 100 8.82 -6.71 7.55
CA VAL A 100 7.97 -7.07 8.69
C VAL A 100 8.49 -8.34 9.36
N TYR A 101 8.70 -9.41 8.60
CA TYR A 101 9.17 -10.69 9.15
C TYR A 101 10.58 -10.61 9.72
N MET A 102 11.46 -9.79 9.15
CA MET A 102 12.81 -9.57 9.70
C MET A 102 12.80 -8.90 11.08
N ARG A 103 11.71 -8.23 11.46
CA ARG A 103 11.54 -7.61 12.79
C ARG A 103 10.85 -8.54 13.78
N ASP A 104 10.34 -9.69 13.33
CA ASP A 104 9.69 -10.68 14.19
C ASP A 104 10.76 -11.53 14.92
N PRO A 105 10.87 -11.44 16.25
CA PRO A 105 11.84 -12.24 17.02
C PRO A 105 11.61 -13.75 16.91
N GLN A 106 10.45 -14.21 16.43
CA GLN A 106 10.12 -15.62 16.30
C GLN A 106 10.69 -16.28 15.03
N MET A 107 11.31 -15.50 14.15
CA MET A 107 11.87 -15.95 12.87
C MET A 107 13.38 -16.28 12.93
N GLU A 108 13.98 -16.31 14.13
CA GLU A 108 15.36 -16.80 14.39
C GLU A 108 15.46 -18.33 14.57
#